data_AF-A0A9P6ZBQ5-F1
#
_entry.id   AF-A0A9P6ZBQ5-F1
#
_cell.length_a   1.000
_cell.length_b   1.000
_cell.length_c   1.000
_cell.angle_alpha   90.00
_cell.angle_beta   90.00
_cell.angle_gamma   90.00
#
_symmetry.space_group_name_H-M   'P 1'
#
loop_
_entity.id
_entity.type
_entity.pdbx_description
1 polymer ?
#
loop_
_entity_poly.entity_id
_entity_poly.type
_entity_poly.pdbx_seq_one_letter_code
_entity_poly.pdbx_strand_id
1 'polypeptide(L)'
;MQVTFDLFGIPRYAPQQQADLAIAQAEIRKLQQENAFLRKQLAPKPLTAIARQFSSPGEPTGFKLIHVIARSHLFLQRLRSNLCRLRINTRRILDVHYSDRNLFGFLIHIGYETELRSQSSKFNIIVRDGFDPLDLSIIRDHTLVNEPIDCKSGLVDLEDLASYDFVPPYKYYTGRILDHV
;
A
#
# COMPACT_ATOMS: atom_id res chain seq x y z
N MET A 1 -23.52 57.38 -40.57
CA MET A 1 -23.15 57.86 -39.21
C MET A 1 -22.66 59.29 -39.36
N GLN A 2 -23.41 60.27 -38.86
CA GLN A 2 -22.94 61.66 -38.81
C GLN A 2 -22.23 61.86 -37.47
N VAL A 3 -20.90 61.89 -37.49
CA VAL A 3 -20.09 62.26 -36.34
C VAL A 3 -20.03 63.78 -36.33
N THR A 4 -20.61 64.42 -35.31
CA THR A 4 -20.57 65.87 -35.17
C THR A 4 -19.32 66.24 -34.38
N PHE A 5 -18.48 67.10 -34.95
CA PHE A 5 -17.25 67.56 -34.31
C PHE A 5 -17.53 68.90 -33.62
N ASP A 6 -16.95 69.12 -32.43
CA ASP A 6 -17.00 70.44 -31.80
C ASP A 6 -15.97 71.41 -32.43
N LEU A 7 -15.96 72.67 -31.96
CA LEU A 7 -15.14 73.75 -32.54
C LEU A 7 -13.62 73.46 -32.52
N PHE A 8 -13.20 72.42 -31.77
CA PHE A 8 -11.81 71.95 -31.66
C PHE A 8 -11.56 70.62 -32.40
N GLY A 9 -12.53 70.11 -33.16
CA GLY A 9 -12.37 68.87 -33.93
C GLY A 9 -12.49 67.58 -33.10
N ILE A 10 -13.09 67.65 -31.91
CA ILE A 10 -13.31 66.46 -31.07
C ILE A 10 -14.67 65.83 -31.47
N PRO A 11 -14.69 64.53 -31.83
CA PRO A 11 -15.93 63.86 -32.21
C PRO A 11 -16.87 63.77 -31.01
N ARG A 12 -18.06 64.38 -31.12
CA ARG A 12 -19.18 64.22 -30.20
C ARG A 12 -20.16 63.21 -30.79
N TYR A 13 -20.31 62.10 -30.10
CA TYR A 13 -21.34 61.14 -30.40
C TYR A 13 -22.70 61.66 -29.93
N ALA A 14 -23.76 61.33 -30.66
CA ALA A 14 -25.12 61.65 -30.23
C ALA A 14 -25.37 61.03 -28.84
N PRO A 15 -26.12 61.70 -27.93
CA PRO A 15 -26.30 61.24 -26.55
C PRO A 15 -26.81 59.80 -26.44
N GLN A 16 -27.61 59.32 -27.39
CA GLN A 16 -28.01 57.91 -27.49
C GLN A 16 -26.83 56.97 -27.73
N GLN A 17 -25.94 57.29 -28.68
CA GLN A 17 -24.76 56.48 -28.97
C GLN A 17 -23.77 56.43 -27.79
N GLN A 18 -23.66 57.53 -27.04
CA GLN A 18 -22.84 57.58 -25.84
C GLN A 18 -23.42 56.69 -24.72
N ALA A 19 -24.76 56.64 -24.60
CA ALA A 19 -25.45 55.79 -23.64
C ALA A 19 -25.31 54.30 -24.02
N ASP A 20 -25.48 53.97 -25.30
CA ASP A 20 -25.32 52.61 -25.81
C ASP A 20 -23.89 52.09 -25.60
N LEU A 21 -22.88 52.94 -25.82
CA LEU A 21 -21.48 52.62 -25.53
C LEU A 21 -21.25 52.35 -24.03
N ALA A 22 -21.86 53.13 -23.13
CA ALA A 22 -21.73 52.93 -21.70
C ALA A 22 -22.41 51.62 -21.23
N ILE A 23 -23.56 51.28 -21.82
CA ILE A 23 -24.28 50.02 -21.56
C ILE A 23 -23.42 48.83 -22.01
N ALA A 24 -22.89 48.87 -23.23
CA ALA A 24 -22.02 47.81 -23.75
C ALA A 24 -20.75 47.62 -22.89
N GLN A 25 -20.15 48.71 -22.41
CA GLN A 25 -18.98 48.64 -21.53
C GLN A 25 -19.30 48.01 -20.17
N ALA A 26 -20.46 48.32 -19.59
CA ALA A 26 -20.90 47.71 -18.33
C ALA A 26 -21.13 46.20 -18.48
N GLU A 27 -21.71 45.78 -19.61
CA GLU A 27 -21.96 44.37 -19.91
C GLU A 27 -20.67 43.57 -20.12
N ILE A 28 -19.70 44.13 -20.87
CA ILE A 28 -18.36 43.54 -21.02
C ILE A 28 -17.71 43.33 -19.65
N ARG A 29 -17.82 44.32 -18.76
CA ARG A 29 -17.23 44.26 -17.42
C ARG A 29 -17.87 43.16 -16.57
N LYS A 30 -19.19 42.99 -16.68
CA LYS A 30 -19.93 41.91 -16.01
C LYS A 30 -19.51 40.54 -16.53
N LEU A 31 -19.47 40.36 -17.85
CA LEU A 31 -19.06 39.09 -18.48
C LEU A 31 -17.61 38.73 -18.17
N GLN A 32 -16.72 39.70 -18.03
CA GLN A 32 -15.34 39.47 -17.60
C GLN A 32 -15.26 38.98 -16.15
N GLN A 33 -16.06 39.57 -15.25
CA GLN A 33 -16.14 39.10 -13.86
C GLN A 33 -16.67 37.67 -13.76
N GLU A 34 -17.72 37.36 -14.51
CA GLU A 34 -18.30 36.02 -14.56
C GLU A 34 -17.32 34.99 -15.13
N ASN A 35 -16.64 35.31 -16.24
CA ASN A 35 -15.60 34.45 -16.79
C ASN A 35 -14.43 34.23 -15.82
N ALA A 36 -14.02 35.27 -15.08
CA ALA A 36 -12.97 35.14 -14.08
C ALA A 36 -13.41 34.25 -12.90
N PHE A 37 -14.66 34.33 -12.50
CA PHE A 37 -15.26 33.48 -11.46
C PHE A 37 -15.34 32.02 -11.92
N LEU A 38 -15.86 31.77 -13.12
CA LEU A 38 -15.95 30.43 -13.70
C LEU A 38 -14.57 29.79 -13.84
N ARG A 39 -13.54 30.52 -14.30
CA ARG A 39 -12.17 29.99 -14.41
C ARG A 39 -11.55 29.63 -13.06
N LYS A 40 -11.91 30.31 -11.97
CA LYS A 40 -11.50 29.94 -10.61
C LYS A 40 -12.19 28.67 -10.14
N GLN A 41 -13.48 28.48 -10.47
CA GLN A 41 -14.21 27.26 -10.15
C GLN A 41 -13.77 26.05 -10.99
N LEU A 42 -13.47 26.27 -12.27
CA LEU A 42 -13.04 25.25 -13.23
C LEU A 42 -11.52 25.01 -13.22
N ALA A 43 -10.79 25.63 -12.30
CA ALA A 43 -9.34 25.40 -12.16
C ALA A 43 -9.11 23.88 -12.08
N PRO A 44 -8.30 23.31 -13.00
CA PRO A 44 -8.19 21.87 -13.11
C PRO A 44 -7.68 21.32 -11.78
N LYS A 45 -8.49 20.48 -11.14
CA LYS A 45 -8.02 19.61 -10.06
C LYS A 45 -6.78 18.90 -10.59
N PRO A 46 -5.67 18.82 -9.84
CA PRO A 46 -4.41 18.35 -10.37
C PRO A 46 -4.54 16.88 -10.76
N LEU A 47 -4.86 16.63 -12.03
CA LEU A 47 -4.90 15.31 -12.65
C LEU A 47 -3.56 14.59 -12.47
N THR A 48 -2.48 15.36 -12.29
CA THR A 48 -1.14 14.89 -11.92
C THR A 48 -1.10 14.11 -10.61
N ALA A 49 -1.90 14.48 -9.59
CA ALA A 49 -1.95 13.75 -8.34
C ALA A 49 -2.68 12.40 -8.49
N ILE A 50 -3.74 12.37 -9.30
CA ILE A 50 -4.49 11.16 -9.65
C ILE A 50 -3.64 10.24 -10.53
N ALA A 51 -2.99 10.78 -11.56
CA ALA A 51 -2.11 10.04 -12.46
C ALA A 51 -0.93 9.39 -11.73
N ARG A 52 -0.39 10.03 -10.68
CA ARG A 52 0.65 9.44 -9.82
C ARG A 52 0.18 8.17 -9.09
N GLN A 53 -1.10 8.07 -8.72
CA GLN A 53 -1.63 6.88 -8.03
C GLN A 53 -1.71 5.65 -8.95
N PHE A 54 -1.86 5.88 -10.26
CA PHE A 54 -1.94 4.83 -11.28
C PHE A 54 -0.61 4.64 -12.05
N SER A 55 0.41 5.40 -11.71
CA SER A 55 1.75 5.21 -12.28
C SER A 55 2.38 3.98 -11.65
N SER A 56 2.92 3.08 -12.48
CA SER A 56 3.70 1.95 -11.97
C SER A 56 4.89 2.49 -11.18
N PRO A 57 5.09 2.08 -9.91
CA PRO A 57 6.22 2.55 -9.13
C PRO A 57 7.52 2.11 -9.81
N GLY A 58 8.42 3.06 -10.04
CA GLY A 58 9.70 2.81 -10.73
C GLY A 58 10.68 1.93 -9.95
N GLU A 59 10.42 1.67 -8.67
CA GLU A 59 11.16 0.73 -7.83
C GLU A 59 10.38 -0.57 -7.63
N PRO A 60 11.05 -1.73 -7.44
CA PRO A 60 10.41 -3.00 -7.17
C PRO A 60 9.60 -2.92 -5.87
N THR A 61 8.33 -2.57 -6.04
CA THR A 61 7.34 -2.47 -4.96
C THR A 61 6.71 -3.84 -4.83
N GLY A 62 7.03 -4.52 -3.75
CA GLY A 62 6.61 -5.89 -3.53
C GLY A 62 6.97 -6.34 -2.14
N PHE A 63 6.66 -7.60 -1.87
CA PHE A 63 6.91 -8.23 -0.58
C PHE A 63 7.89 -9.38 -0.75
N LYS A 64 8.70 -9.59 0.28
CA LYS A 64 9.67 -10.67 0.33
C LYS A 64 9.58 -11.38 1.67
N LEU A 65 9.65 -12.69 1.63
CA LEU A 65 9.79 -13.52 2.81
C LEU A 65 11.28 -13.72 3.10
N ILE A 66 11.73 -13.31 4.28
CA ILE A 66 13.11 -13.51 4.74
C ILE A 66 13.11 -14.52 5.87
N HIS A 67 13.93 -15.56 5.75
CA HIS A 67 14.04 -16.59 6.77
C HIS A 67 15.20 -16.29 7.72
N VAL A 68 14.94 -16.44 9.01
CA VAL A 68 15.87 -16.11 10.08
C VAL A 68 15.97 -17.27 11.05
N ILE A 69 17.19 -17.69 11.33
CA ILE A 69 17.46 -18.77 12.28
C ILE A 69 17.54 -18.18 13.69
N ALA A 70 16.82 -18.76 14.63
CA ALA A 70 17.00 -18.47 16.05
C ALA A 70 17.56 -19.69 16.80
N ARG A 71 18.07 -19.44 18.01
CA ARG A 71 18.64 -20.49 18.86
C ARG A 71 17.58 -21.43 19.44
N SER A 72 16.33 -20.98 19.50
CA SER A 72 15.21 -21.73 20.07
C SER A 72 13.90 -21.30 19.43
N HIS A 73 12.89 -22.17 19.47
CA HIS A 73 11.51 -21.78 19.20
C HIS A 73 11.08 -20.67 20.17
N LEU A 74 10.52 -19.59 19.65
CA LEU A 74 10.08 -18.43 20.43
C LEU A 74 8.60 -18.22 20.17
N PHE A 75 7.79 -18.15 21.23
CA PHE A 75 6.41 -17.70 21.08
C PHE A 75 6.35 -16.29 20.49
N LEU A 76 5.30 -16.00 19.72
CA LEU A 76 5.13 -14.74 18.99
C LEU A 76 5.29 -13.50 19.89
N GLN A 77 4.79 -13.56 21.12
CA GLN A 77 4.93 -12.47 22.10
C GLN A 77 6.39 -12.23 22.51
N ARG A 78 7.14 -13.32 22.74
CA ARG A 78 8.56 -13.29 23.09
C ARG A 78 9.39 -12.81 21.90
N LEU A 79 9.07 -13.28 20.71
CA LEU A 79 9.70 -12.84 19.47
C LEU A 79 9.50 -11.33 19.25
N ARG A 80 8.26 -10.83 19.32
CA ARG A 80 7.96 -9.39 19.18
C ARG A 80 8.69 -8.56 20.23
N SER A 81 8.71 -9.02 21.48
CA SER A 81 9.45 -8.36 22.57
C SER A 81 10.95 -8.32 22.28
N ASN A 82 11.53 -9.41 21.78
CA ASN A 82 12.94 -9.48 21.41
C ASN A 82 13.26 -8.55 20.23
N LEU A 83 12.44 -8.54 19.18
CA LEU A 83 12.61 -7.64 18.03
C LEU A 83 12.57 -6.17 18.47
N CYS A 84 11.65 -5.80 19.37
CA CYS A 84 11.60 -4.46 19.96
C CYS A 84 12.88 -4.12 20.75
N ARG A 85 13.40 -5.07 21.55
CA ARG A 85 14.65 -4.91 22.32
C ARG A 85 15.87 -4.77 21.41
N LEU A 86 15.88 -5.48 20.29
CA LEU A 86 16.91 -5.43 19.25
C LEU A 86 16.76 -4.20 18.34
N ARG A 87 15.82 -3.29 18.64
CA ARG A 87 15.56 -2.07 17.85
C ARG A 87 15.21 -2.37 16.38
N ILE A 88 14.67 -3.55 16.11
CA ILE A 88 14.13 -3.91 14.79
C ILE A 88 12.73 -3.31 14.67
N ASN A 89 12.47 -2.63 13.55
CA ASN A 89 11.18 -2.00 13.33
C ASN A 89 10.12 -3.04 12.95
N THR A 90 9.39 -3.51 13.95
CA THR A 90 8.32 -4.51 13.79
C THR A 90 7.11 -3.99 13.00
N ARG A 91 6.95 -2.67 12.84
CA ARG A 91 5.86 -2.11 12.01
C ARG A 91 6.05 -2.34 10.52
N ARG A 92 7.30 -2.60 10.09
CA ARG A 92 7.65 -2.92 8.70
C ARG A 92 7.64 -4.42 8.42
N ILE A 93 7.39 -5.24 9.44
CA ILE A 93 7.15 -6.67 9.33
C ILE A 93 5.64 -6.87 9.26
N LEU A 94 5.16 -7.36 8.12
CA LEU A 94 3.73 -7.57 7.86
C LEU A 94 3.22 -8.82 8.55
N ASP A 95 4.02 -9.89 8.51
CA ASP A 95 3.67 -11.15 9.15
C ASP A 95 4.90 -11.96 9.59
N VAL A 96 4.69 -12.88 10.52
CA VAL A 96 5.68 -13.82 11.03
C VAL A 96 5.19 -15.25 10.82
N HIS A 97 5.88 -15.99 9.95
CA HIS A 97 5.65 -17.40 9.70
C HIS A 97 6.65 -18.29 10.45
N TYR A 98 6.23 -19.48 10.88
CA TYR A 98 7.08 -20.47 11.53
C TYR A 98 7.35 -21.62 10.56
N SER A 99 8.36 -21.45 9.70
CA SER A 99 8.67 -22.44 8.67
C SER A 99 9.24 -23.75 9.27
N ASP A 100 9.97 -23.66 10.39
CA ASP A 100 10.40 -24.82 11.19
C ASP A 100 10.64 -24.42 12.67
N ARG A 101 10.97 -25.37 13.56
CA ARG A 101 11.14 -25.19 15.02
C ARG A 101 12.01 -24.00 15.40
N ASN A 102 13.05 -23.73 14.64
CA ASN A 102 14.03 -22.67 14.92
C ASN A 102 14.17 -21.68 13.74
N LEU A 103 13.26 -21.73 12.77
CA LEU A 103 13.31 -20.92 11.56
C LEU A 103 12.05 -20.07 11.44
N PHE A 104 12.24 -18.77 11.42
CA PHE A 104 11.17 -17.78 11.35
C PHE A 104 11.20 -17.12 9.97
N GLY A 105 10.06 -17.06 9.29
CA GLY A 105 9.87 -16.25 8.10
C GLY A 105 9.29 -14.88 8.46
N PHE A 106 9.92 -13.81 8.00
CA PHE A 106 9.38 -12.45 8.10
C PHE A 106 8.90 -11.99 6.73
N LEU A 107 7.60 -11.70 6.62
CA LEU A 107 7.05 -11.06 5.44
C LEU A 107 7.29 -9.55 5.55
N ILE A 108 8.08 -9.00 4.63
CA ILE A 108 8.49 -7.59 4.64
C ILE A 108 8.32 -6.94 3.27
N HIS A 109 8.29 -5.61 3.25
CA HIS A 109 8.44 -4.87 2.00
C HIS A 109 9.88 -4.98 1.47
N ILE A 110 10.07 -5.12 0.16
CA ILE A 110 11.40 -5.28 -0.47
C ILE A 110 12.35 -4.13 -0.07
N GLY A 111 11.86 -2.89 -0.06
CA GLY A 111 12.65 -1.72 0.36
C GLY A 111 13.17 -1.74 1.81
N TYR A 112 12.66 -2.64 2.67
CA TYR A 112 13.14 -2.80 4.05
C TYR A 112 14.16 -3.94 4.20
N GLU A 113 14.37 -4.76 3.17
CA GLU A 113 15.26 -5.93 3.24
C GLU A 113 16.69 -5.56 3.67
N THR A 114 17.27 -4.53 3.06
CA THR A 114 18.65 -4.11 3.32
C THR A 114 18.82 -3.61 4.75
N GLU A 115 17.87 -2.83 5.25
CA GLU A 115 17.84 -2.35 6.64
C GLU A 115 17.73 -3.53 7.62
N LEU A 116 16.81 -4.46 7.38
CA LEU A 116 16.61 -5.63 8.24
C LEU A 116 17.84 -6.54 8.26
N ARG A 117 18.51 -6.75 7.12
CA ARG A 117 19.75 -7.54 7.04
C ARG A 117 20.89 -6.87 7.80
N SER A 118 21.05 -5.55 7.64
CA SER A 118 22.06 -4.77 8.36
C SER A 118 21.85 -4.84 9.88
N GLN A 119 20.60 -4.69 10.33
CA GLN A 119 20.26 -4.83 11.75
C GLN A 119 20.48 -6.26 12.26
N SER A 120 20.06 -7.27 11.49
CA SER A 120 20.27 -8.68 11.84
C SER A 120 21.76 -9.01 11.99
N SER A 121 22.61 -8.54 11.06
CA SER A 121 24.06 -8.73 11.13
C SER A 121 24.68 -8.11 12.37
N LYS A 122 24.18 -6.94 12.81
CA LYS A 122 24.65 -6.26 14.02
C LYS A 122 24.42 -7.10 15.30
N PHE A 123 23.36 -7.89 15.32
CA PHE A 123 23.00 -8.74 16.46
C PHE A 123 23.39 -10.21 16.29
N ASN A 124 24.22 -10.52 15.28
CA ASN A 124 24.64 -11.88 14.94
C ASN A 124 23.45 -12.83 14.70
N ILE A 125 22.39 -12.30 14.11
CA ILE A 125 21.21 -13.05 13.69
C ILE A 125 21.47 -13.58 12.29
N ILE A 126 21.43 -14.90 12.13
CA ILE A 126 21.72 -15.56 10.87
C ILE A 126 20.48 -15.52 9.99
N VAL A 127 20.58 -14.83 8.86
CA VAL A 127 19.56 -14.83 7.81
C VAL A 127 19.85 -15.99 6.86
N ARG A 128 18.83 -16.82 6.59
CA ARG A 128 18.92 -17.97 5.69
C ARG A 128 18.34 -17.61 4.33
N ASP A 129 19.21 -17.53 3.34
CA ASP A 129 18.85 -17.29 1.95
C ASP A 129 18.63 -18.63 1.23
N GLY A 130 17.55 -18.73 0.45
CA GLY A 130 17.25 -19.94 -0.34
C GLY A 130 16.52 -21.05 0.43
N PHE A 131 15.80 -20.73 1.50
CA PHE A 131 14.87 -21.68 2.09
C PHE A 131 13.70 -21.93 1.13
N ASP A 132 13.56 -23.18 0.68
CA ASP A 132 12.42 -23.65 -0.09
C ASP A 132 11.41 -24.31 0.84
N PRO A 133 10.21 -23.73 1.05
CA PRO A 133 9.18 -24.33 1.88
C PRO A 133 8.64 -25.66 1.32
N LEU A 134 8.86 -25.95 0.04
CA LEU A 134 8.39 -27.17 -0.62
C LEU A 134 9.42 -28.30 -0.59
N ASP A 135 10.60 -28.07 0.00
CA ASP A 135 11.61 -29.11 0.10
C ASP A 135 11.11 -30.27 0.99
N LEU A 136 11.05 -31.46 0.39
CA LEU A 136 10.61 -32.70 1.02
C LEU A 136 11.43 -33.05 2.26
N SER A 137 12.67 -32.54 2.38
CA SER A 137 13.51 -32.76 3.56
C SER A 137 12.98 -32.09 4.84
N ILE A 138 12.13 -31.07 4.69
CA ILE A 138 11.58 -30.24 5.78
C ILE A 138 10.17 -30.71 6.16
N ILE A 139 9.44 -31.31 5.22
CA ILE A 139 8.10 -31.84 5.42
C ILE A 139 8.18 -33.04 6.38
N ARG A 140 7.74 -32.82 7.63
CA ARG A 140 7.80 -33.84 8.69
C ARG A 140 6.67 -34.85 8.64
N ASP A 141 5.63 -34.56 7.87
CA ASP A 141 4.53 -35.48 7.71
C ASP A 141 4.84 -36.46 6.58
N HIS A 142 5.06 -37.72 6.93
CA HIS A 142 5.32 -38.79 5.97
C HIS A 142 4.14 -39.02 5.00
N THR A 143 2.92 -38.61 5.38
CA THR A 143 1.74 -38.74 4.51
C THR A 143 1.79 -37.74 3.35
N LEU A 144 2.29 -36.53 3.60
CA LEU A 144 2.44 -35.49 2.58
C LEU A 144 3.54 -35.80 1.57
N VAL A 145 4.54 -36.65 1.88
CA VAL A 145 5.67 -36.90 0.97
C VAL A 145 5.20 -37.39 -0.42
N ASN A 146 4.15 -38.21 -0.46
CA ASN A 146 3.65 -38.84 -1.69
C ASN A 146 2.49 -38.08 -2.36
N GLU A 147 2.04 -36.96 -1.81
CA GLU A 147 0.91 -36.22 -2.38
C GLU A 147 1.30 -35.30 -3.55
N PRO A 148 0.38 -35.02 -4.49
CA PRO A 148 0.56 -34.00 -5.52
C PRO A 148 0.83 -32.62 -4.90
N ILE A 149 1.55 -31.76 -5.62
CA ILE A 149 1.94 -30.41 -5.14
C ILE A 149 0.71 -29.56 -4.81
N ASP A 150 -0.37 -29.73 -5.56
CA ASP A 150 -1.63 -29.00 -5.39
C ASP A 150 -2.26 -29.30 -4.02
N CYS A 151 -2.28 -30.57 -3.60
CA CYS A 151 -2.78 -31.02 -2.29
C CYS A 151 -1.86 -30.59 -1.12
N LYS A 152 -0.55 -30.47 -1.36
CA LYS A 152 0.44 -30.01 -0.35
C LYS A 152 0.31 -28.52 -0.03
N SER A 153 -0.15 -27.71 -0.99
CA SER A 153 -0.22 -26.26 -0.86
C SER A 153 -1.41 -25.77 -0.03
N GLY A 154 -2.38 -26.63 0.27
CA GLY A 154 -3.61 -26.28 0.99
C GLY A 154 -4.53 -25.34 0.21
N LEU A 155 -4.25 -25.05 -1.07
CA LEU A 155 -5.17 -24.36 -1.97
C LEU A 155 -6.23 -25.37 -2.41
N VAL A 156 -7.30 -25.41 -1.63
CA VAL A 156 -8.54 -26.09 -2.00
C VAL A 156 -9.15 -25.31 -3.17
N ASP A 157 -9.53 -26.01 -4.24
CA ASP A 157 -10.25 -25.41 -5.36
C ASP A 157 -11.54 -24.74 -4.84
N LEU A 158 -11.88 -23.57 -5.39
CA LEU A 158 -12.95 -22.71 -4.87
C LEU A 158 -14.32 -23.42 -4.84
N GLU A 159 -14.48 -24.48 -5.62
CA GLU A 159 -15.69 -25.31 -5.74
C GLU A 159 -15.84 -26.31 -4.57
N ASP A 160 -14.74 -26.73 -3.93
CA ASP A 160 -14.74 -27.69 -2.82
C ASP A 160 -15.05 -27.05 -1.45
N LEU A 161 -15.03 -25.71 -1.37
CA LEU A 161 -15.45 -24.95 -0.17
C LEU A 161 -16.96 -25.06 0.12
N ALA A 162 -17.77 -25.47 -0.86
CA ALA A 162 -19.21 -25.61 -0.69
C ALA A 162 -19.61 -26.86 0.12
N SER A 163 -18.71 -27.84 0.27
CA SER A 163 -18.96 -29.08 1.01
C SER A 163 -18.25 -29.15 2.37
N TYR A 164 -17.40 -28.17 2.69
CA TYR A 164 -16.64 -28.16 3.94
C TYR A 164 -17.49 -27.53 5.04
N ASP A 165 -18.16 -28.36 5.84
CA ASP A 165 -18.73 -27.93 7.12
C ASP A 165 -17.61 -27.28 7.94
N PHE A 166 -17.79 -26.02 8.33
CA PHE A 166 -16.87 -25.25 9.19
C PHE A 166 -16.80 -25.89 10.59
N VAL A 167 -16.11 -27.02 10.71
CA VAL A 167 -15.61 -27.54 11.98
C VAL A 167 -14.20 -26.97 12.16
N PRO A 168 -14.00 -26.00 13.06
CA PRO A 168 -12.69 -25.39 13.23
C PRO A 168 -11.64 -26.44 13.66
N PRO A 169 -10.49 -26.57 12.98
CA PRO A 169 -9.54 -27.67 13.21
C PRO A 169 -8.60 -27.42 14.40
N TYR A 170 -8.81 -26.38 15.21
CA TYR A 170 -7.93 -26.07 16.34
C TYR A 170 -8.54 -26.56 17.66
N LYS A 171 -8.24 -27.81 18.01
CA LYS A 171 -8.27 -28.25 19.41
C LYS A 171 -7.09 -27.58 20.11
N TYR A 172 -7.35 -26.56 20.94
CA TYR A 172 -6.39 -26.10 21.92
C TYR A 172 -6.04 -27.28 22.84
N TYR A 173 -4.80 -27.75 22.78
CA TYR A 173 -4.27 -28.63 23.82
C TYR A 173 -4.14 -27.81 25.10
N THR A 174 -5.20 -27.81 25.91
CA THR A 174 -5.13 -27.42 27.31
C THR A 174 -4.21 -28.40 28.01
N GLY A 175 -3.06 -27.89 28.46
CA GLY A 175 -2.05 -28.69 29.14
C GLY A 175 -2.64 -29.37 30.37
N ARG A 176 -2.64 -30.71 30.36
CA ARG A 176 -2.63 -31.48 31.61
C ARG A 176 -1.19 -31.45 32.12
N ILE A 177 -0.97 -30.73 33.21
CA ILE A 177 0.13 -31.02 34.12
C ILE A 177 -0.15 -32.43 34.62
N LEU A 178 0.65 -33.41 34.19
CA LEU A 178 0.72 -34.71 34.84
C LEU A 178 1.85 -34.62 35.85
N ASP A 179 1.45 -34.82 37.10
CA ASP A 179 2.29 -34.98 38.27
C ASP A 179 3.30 -36.10 38.08
N HIS A 180 4.58 -35.79 38.22
CA HIS A 180 5.64 -36.71 38.61
C HIS A 180 6.72 -35.92 39.36
N VAL A 181 6.55 -35.76 40.68
CA VAL A 181 7.28 -36.44 41.77
C VAL A 181 6.54 -36.13 43.07
#